data_AF-A0A1G7NUD4-F1
#
_entry.id   AF-A0A1G7NUD4-F1
#
_cell.length_a   1.000
_cell.length_b   1.000
_cell.length_c   1.000
_cell.angle_alpha   90.00
_cell.angle_beta   90.00
_cell.angle_gamma   90.00
#
_symmetry.space_group_name_H-M   'P 1'
#
loop_
_entity.id
_entity.type
_entity.pdbx_description
1 polymer ?
#
loop_
_entity_poly.entity_id
_entity_poly.type
_entity_poly.pdbx_seq_one_letter_code
_entity_poly.pdbx_strand_id
1 'polypeptide(L)'
;MAAVLFPLLASKEKRGQNNINLLLKGIGKFFISLRKNKGFKNARLFAELHNIDPGQYNKYERVNSDMQLSSLIKVFNIYGLNEEDIFTPKILSEIKGAQSICNPPLVRTGIL
;
A
#
# COMPACT_ATOMS: atom_id res chain seq x y z
N MET A 1 -17.02 -39.20 -3.79
CA MET A 1 -17.59 -37.98 -3.16
C MET A 1 -16.46 -37.02 -2.77
N ALA A 2 -15.95 -36.20 -3.69
CA ALA A 2 -14.86 -35.26 -3.40
C ALA A 2 -14.89 -33.99 -4.28
N ALA A 3 -16.07 -33.56 -4.76
CA ALA A 3 -16.17 -32.48 -5.74
C ALA A 3 -16.61 -31.11 -5.18
N VAL A 4 -16.88 -30.98 -3.87
CA VAL A 4 -17.55 -29.76 -3.33
C VAL A 4 -16.64 -28.89 -2.44
N LEU A 5 -15.42 -29.32 -2.11
CA LEU A 5 -14.55 -28.58 -1.17
C LEU A 5 -13.61 -27.57 -1.86
N PHE A 6 -13.39 -27.68 -3.18
CA PHE A 6 -12.47 -26.81 -3.92
C PHE A 6 -12.87 -25.33 -4.11
N PRO A 7 -14.15 -24.95 -4.32
CA PRO A 7 -14.48 -23.56 -4.67
C PRO A 7 -14.31 -22.56 -3.51
N LEU A 8 -14.36 -23.03 -2.25
CA LEU A 8 -14.24 -22.15 -1.08
C LEU A 8 -12.82 -21.59 -0.91
N LEU A 9 -11.79 -22.40 -1.19
CA LEU A 9 -10.37 -22.00 -1.05
C LEU A 9 -9.99 -20.91 -2.06
N ALA A 10 -10.41 -21.07 -3.32
CA ALA A 10 -10.14 -20.11 -4.39
C ALA A 10 -10.70 -18.70 -4.09
N SER A 11 -11.83 -18.62 -3.36
CA SER A 11 -12.44 -17.35 -2.98
C SER A 11 -11.70 -16.63 -1.83
N LYS A 12 -10.97 -17.36 -0.99
CA LYS A 12 -10.21 -16.80 0.13
C LYS A 12 -8.86 -16.23 -0.35
N GLU A 13 -8.22 -16.92 -1.28
CA GLU A 13 -6.96 -16.51 -1.89
C GLU A 13 -7.08 -15.20 -2.68
N LYS A 14 -8.13 -15.06 -3.51
CA LYS A 14 -8.41 -13.81 -4.24
C LYS A 14 -8.60 -12.60 -3.32
N ARG A 15 -9.19 -12.79 -2.13
CA ARG A 15 -9.36 -11.72 -1.14
C ARG A 15 -8.03 -11.27 -0.52
N GLY A 16 -7.13 -12.21 -0.22
CA GLY A 16 -5.80 -11.90 0.29
C GLY A 16 -4.99 -11.06 -0.69
N GLN A 17 -4.97 -11.44 -1.96
CA GLN A 17 -4.23 -10.71 -3.00
C GLN A 17 -4.75 -9.29 -3.21
N ASN A 18 -6.06 -9.09 -3.13
CA ASN A 18 -6.67 -7.76 -3.24
C ASN A 18 -6.24 -6.84 -2.08
N ASN A 19 -6.15 -7.36 -0.85
CA ASN A 19 -5.71 -6.59 0.31
C ASN A 19 -4.24 -6.17 0.19
N ILE A 20 -3.38 -7.08 -0.28
CA ILE A 20 -1.95 -6.78 -0.52
C ILE A 20 -1.82 -5.67 -1.56
N ASN A 21 -2.53 -5.77 -2.68
CA ASN A 21 -2.54 -4.74 -3.72
C ASN A 21 -3.02 -3.38 -3.19
N LEU A 22 -4.04 -3.35 -2.32
CA LEU A 22 -4.52 -2.11 -1.71
C LEU A 22 -3.47 -1.50 -0.76
N LEU A 23 -2.78 -2.32 0.01
CA LEU A 23 -1.70 -1.88 0.89
C LEU A 23 -0.54 -1.29 0.09
N LEU A 24 -0.07 -1.99 -0.95
CA LEU A 24 0.98 -1.49 -1.83
C LEU A 24 0.58 -0.17 -2.50
N LYS A 25 -0.71 -0.01 -2.85
CA LYS A 25 -1.24 1.26 -3.38
C LYS A 25 -1.18 2.41 -2.39
N GLY A 26 -1.50 2.14 -1.12
CA GLY A 26 -1.36 3.13 -0.05
C GLY A 26 0.08 3.56 0.15
N ILE A 27 0.99 2.60 0.22
CA ILE A 27 2.43 2.84 0.41
C ILE A 27 2.99 3.67 -0.76
N GLY A 28 2.67 3.33 -2.00
CA GLY A 28 3.13 4.07 -3.18
C GLY A 28 2.65 5.53 -3.19
N LYS A 29 1.38 5.77 -2.82
CA LYS A 29 0.84 7.14 -2.67
C LYS A 29 1.54 7.92 -1.55
N PHE A 30 1.77 7.26 -0.42
CA PHE A 30 2.47 7.87 0.70
C PHE A 30 3.90 8.27 0.32
N PHE A 31 4.61 7.45 -0.44
CA PHE A 31 5.93 7.80 -0.98
C PHE A 31 5.89 9.03 -1.90
N ILE A 32 4.88 9.16 -2.75
CA ILE A 32 4.68 10.36 -3.56
C ILE A 32 4.52 11.60 -2.67
N SER A 33 3.71 11.49 -1.61
CA SER A 33 3.49 12.58 -0.65
C SER A 33 4.78 12.96 0.08
N LEU A 34 5.53 11.98 0.61
CA LEU A 34 6.80 12.21 1.30
C LEU A 34 7.84 12.86 0.38
N ARG A 35 7.97 12.36 -0.85
CA ARG A 35 8.88 12.92 -1.86
C ARG A 35 8.55 14.38 -2.15
N LYS A 36 7.27 14.69 -2.37
CA LYS A 36 6.81 16.06 -2.62
C LYS A 36 7.05 16.98 -1.42
N ASN A 37 6.84 16.49 -0.20
CA ASN A 37 7.10 17.24 1.03
C ASN A 37 8.58 17.58 1.21
N LYS A 38 9.49 16.71 0.73
CA LYS A 38 10.92 17.01 0.65
C LYS A 38 11.31 17.94 -0.52
N GLY A 39 10.35 18.40 -1.32
CA GLY A 39 10.57 19.34 -2.42
C GLY A 39 10.92 18.70 -3.76
N PHE A 40 10.93 17.36 -3.87
CA PHE A 40 11.29 16.67 -5.11
C PHE A 40 10.08 16.54 -6.05
N LYS A 41 10.17 17.15 -7.23
CA LYS A 41 9.14 17.01 -8.28
C LYS A 41 9.24 15.69 -9.05
N ASN A 42 10.43 15.10 -9.11
CA ASN A 42 10.71 13.90 -9.90
C ASN A 42 11.19 12.73 -9.01
N ALA A 43 10.58 11.56 -9.19
CA ALA A 43 10.95 10.32 -8.53
C ALA A 43 12.40 9.89 -8.83
N ARG A 44 12.86 10.12 -10.07
CA ARG A 44 14.23 9.80 -10.48
C ARG A 44 15.26 10.62 -9.71
N LEU A 45 15.04 11.93 -9.60
CA LEU A 45 15.95 12.82 -8.86
C LEU A 45 16.04 12.43 -7.38
N PHE A 46 14.90 12.07 -6.77
CA PHE A 46 14.88 11.58 -5.39
C PHE A 46 15.69 10.28 -5.24
N ALA A 47 15.50 9.33 -6.17
CA ALA A 47 16.18 8.05 -6.13
C ALA A 47 17.70 8.19 -6.32
N GLU A 48 18.13 9.00 -7.29
CA GLU A 48 19.55 9.29 -7.55
C GLU A 48 20.23 9.93 -6.34
N LEU A 49 19.58 10.90 -5.68
CA LEU A 49 20.13 11.54 -4.49
C LEU A 49 20.31 10.58 -3.31
N HIS A 50 19.40 9.61 -3.17
CA HIS A 50 19.38 8.69 -2.05
C HIS A 50 19.95 7.30 -2.38
N ASN A 51 20.68 7.17 -3.49
CA ASN A 51 21.31 5.93 -3.93
C ASN A 51 20.34 4.74 -4.06
N ILE A 52 19.11 5.00 -4.49
CA ILE A 52 18.12 3.98 -4.86
C ILE A 52 18.10 3.87 -6.38
N ASP A 53 17.93 2.65 -6.91
CA ASP A 53 17.69 2.47 -8.34
C ASP A 53 16.44 3.28 -8.78
N PRO A 54 16.56 4.21 -9.74
CA PRO A 54 15.44 5.05 -10.16
C PRO A 54 14.27 4.28 -10.76
N GLY A 55 14.55 3.16 -11.43
CA GLY A 55 13.54 2.28 -11.99
C GLY A 55 12.70 1.63 -10.90
N GLN A 56 13.34 1.08 -9.87
CA GLN A 56 12.70 0.48 -8.71
C GLN A 56 11.87 1.49 -7.92
N TYR A 57 12.45 2.65 -7.59
CA TYR A 57 11.72 3.67 -6.84
C TYR A 57 10.47 4.16 -7.61
N ASN A 58 10.56 4.32 -8.93
CA ASN A 58 9.40 4.65 -9.76
C ASN A 58 8.36 3.51 -9.79
N LYS A 59 8.76 2.24 -9.78
CA LYS A 59 7.82 1.11 -9.67
C LYS A 59 7.09 1.09 -8.34
N TYR A 60 7.78 1.45 -7.26
CA TYR A 60 7.21 1.57 -5.92
C TYR A 60 6.11 2.65 -5.87
N GLU A 61 6.35 3.84 -6.43
CA GLU A 61 5.34 4.90 -6.48
C GLU A 61 4.14 4.54 -7.38
N ARG A 62 4.39 3.82 -8.48
CA ARG A 62 3.35 3.43 -9.45
C ARG A 62 2.60 2.16 -9.10
N VAL A 63 3.04 1.43 -8.06
CA VAL A 63 2.40 0.18 -7.61
C VAL A 63 2.44 -0.90 -8.70
N ASN A 64 3.52 -0.90 -9.47
CA ASN A 64 3.71 -1.82 -10.61
C ASN A 64 4.60 -3.03 -10.28
N SER A 65 4.95 -3.20 -9.00
CA SER A 65 5.77 -4.32 -8.54
C SER A 65 5.45 -4.65 -7.10
N ASP A 66 5.57 -5.94 -6.77
CA ASP A 66 5.70 -6.35 -5.38
C ASP A 66 6.94 -5.70 -4.76
N MET A 67 6.81 -5.34 -3.49
CA MET A 67 7.87 -4.73 -2.71
C MET A 67 8.25 -5.66 -1.59
N GLN A 68 9.54 -5.98 -1.49
CA GLN A 68 10.08 -6.69 -0.34
C GLN A 68 10.04 -5.80 0.90
N LEU A 69 9.74 -6.37 2.06
CA LEU A 69 9.72 -5.64 3.33
C LEU A 69 11.06 -4.96 3.64
N SER A 70 12.19 -5.59 3.29
CA SER A 70 13.52 -5.00 3.42
C SER A 70 13.70 -3.73 2.59
N SER A 71 13.18 -3.71 1.36
CA SER A 71 13.17 -2.51 0.50
C SER A 71 12.26 -1.42 1.06
N LEU A 72 11.10 -1.80 1.60
CA LEU A 72 10.19 -0.87 2.26
C LEU A 72 10.91 -0.13 3.41
N ILE A 73 11.52 -0.88 4.33
CA ILE A 73 12.24 -0.33 5.49
C ILE A 73 13.37 0.60 5.04
N LYS A 74 14.17 0.21 4.03
CA LYS A 74 15.23 1.07 3.47
C LYS A 74 14.72 2.42 2.98
N VAL A 75 13.59 2.43 2.26
CA VAL A 75 13.00 3.67 1.76
C VAL A 75 12.45 4.52 2.91
N PHE A 76 11.79 3.91 3.90
CA PHE A 76 11.29 4.62 5.08
C PHE A 76 12.43 5.25 5.91
N ASN A 77 13.54 4.56 6.07
CA ASN A 77 14.72 5.07 6.78
C ASN A 77 15.29 6.33 6.10
N ILE A 78 15.25 6.41 4.76
CA ILE A 78 15.66 7.62 4.02
C ILE A 78 14.77 8.82 4.36
N TYR A 79 13.50 8.58 4.68
CA TYR A 79 12.56 9.60 5.15
C TYR A 79 12.67 9.87 6.66
N GLY A 80 13.54 9.18 7.39
CA GLY A 80 13.69 9.31 8.83
C GLY A 80 12.50 8.75 9.61
N LEU A 81 11.76 7.81 9.01
CA LEU A 81 10.62 7.14 9.64
C LEU A 81 11.06 5.81 10.24
N ASN A 82 10.48 5.46 11.38
CA ASN A 82 10.73 4.18 12.03
C ASN A 82 9.75 3.12 11.55
N GLU A 83 10.04 1.86 11.86
CA GLU A 83 9.21 0.70 11.48
C GLU A 83 7.79 0.80 12.05
N GLU A 84 7.64 1.40 13.22
CA GLU A 84 6.35 1.64 13.88
C GLU A 84 5.46 2.61 13.08
N ASP A 85 6.08 3.57 12.38
CA ASP A 85 5.36 4.55 11.59
C ASP A 85 4.70 3.93 10.35
N ILE A 86 5.25 2.81 9.85
CA ILE A 86 4.80 2.10 8.63
C ILE A 86 3.36 1.59 8.75
N PHE A 87 2.93 1.19 9.95
CA PHE A 87 1.61 0.61 10.19
C PHE A 87 0.65 1.56 10.89
N THR A 88 1.00 2.85 10.98
CA THR A 88 0.13 3.84 11.58
C THR A 88 -1.16 4.05 10.79
N PRO A 89 -2.26 4.42 11.47
CA PRO A 89 -3.54 4.70 10.81
C PRO A 89 -3.45 5.82 9.76
N LYS A 90 -2.39 6.65 9.76
CA LYS A 90 -2.13 7.65 8.72
C LYS A 90 -1.91 7.02 7.35
N ILE A 91 -1.02 6.03 7.26
CA ILE A 91 -0.78 5.27 6.01
C ILE A 91 -2.03 4.46 5.64
N LEU A 92 -2.72 3.90 6.64
CA LEU A 92 -3.98 3.19 6.43
C LEU A 92 -5.15 4.11 6.01
N SER A 93 -5.11 5.40 6.37
CA SER A 93 -6.13 6.38 6.00
C SER A 93 -6.01 6.81 4.54
N GLU A 94 -4.78 6.88 3.99
CA GLU A 94 -4.56 7.04 2.56
C GLU A 94 -5.06 5.83 1.74
N ILE A 95 -5.10 4.64 2.37
CA ILE A 95 -5.72 3.43 1.81
C ILE A 95 -7.25 3.51 1.87
N LYS A 96 -7.82 4.01 2.97
CA LYS A 96 -9.28 4.12 3.18
C LYS A 96 -9.94 5.27 2.39
N GLY A 97 -9.20 6.32 2.04
CA GLY A 97 -9.67 7.35 1.11
C GLY A 97 -10.02 6.82 -0.29
N ALA A 98 -9.56 5.59 -0.61
CA ALA A 98 -9.96 4.86 -1.82
C ALA A 98 -11.06 3.80 -1.58
N GLN A 99 -11.42 3.51 -0.32
CA GLN A 99 -12.42 2.49 0.06
C GLN A 99 -13.85 3.02 0.23
N SER A 100 -14.12 4.32 0.02
CA SER A 100 -15.51 4.83 0.06
C SER A 100 -16.40 4.30 -1.08
N ILE A 101 -15.87 3.46 -1.98
CA ILE A 101 -16.60 2.85 -3.09
C ILE A 101 -17.02 1.39 -2.76
N CYS A 102 -16.52 0.78 -1.67
CA CYS A 102 -16.72 -0.67 -1.47
C CYS A 102 -17.33 -1.10 -0.13
N ASN A 103 -17.86 -0.20 0.70
CA ASN A 103 -18.72 -0.60 1.80
C ASN A 103 -20.17 -0.20 1.49
N PRO A 104 -21.10 -1.14 1.23
CA PRO A 104 -22.51 -0.81 1.31
C PRO A 104 -22.80 -0.31 2.74
N PRO A 105 -23.69 0.68 2.92
CA PRO A 105 -23.96 1.25 4.22
C PRO A 105 -24.39 0.12 5.16
N LEU A 106 -23.68 -0.02 6.28
CA LEU A 106 -24.16 -0.84 7.38
C LEU A 106 -25.47 -0.21 7.83
N VAL A 107 -26.57 -0.86 7.45
CA VAL A 107 -27.92 -0.53 7.90
C VAL A 107 -27.87 -0.51 9.42
N ARG A 108 -28.05 0.68 9.99
CA ARG A 108 -28.23 0.89 11.42
C ARG A 108 -29.58 0.27 11.77
N THR A 109 -29.62 -1.02 12.09
CA THR A 109 -30.75 -1.60 12.80
C THR A 109 -30.75 -0.99 14.20
N GLY A 110 -31.43 0.13 14.35
CA GLY A 110 -31.98 0.53 15.63
C GLY A 110 -33.08 -0.46 15.97
N ILE A 111 -32.84 -1.27 16.99
CA ILE A 111 -33.92 -1.91 17.74
C ILE A 111 -34.04 -1.05 19.00
N LEU A 112 -35.07 -0.22 19.02
CA LEU A 112 -35.71 0.26 20.24
C LEU A 112 -36.61 -0.85 20.78
#